data_AF-A0A089HQS6-F1
#
_entry.id   AF-A0A089HQS6-F1
#
_cell.length_a   1.000
_cell.length_b   1.000
_cell.length_c   1.000
_cell.angle_alpha   90.00
_cell.angle_beta   90.00
_cell.angle_gamma   90.00
#
_symmetry.space_group_name_H-M   'P 1'
#
loop_
_entity.id
_entity.type
_entity.pdbx_description
1 polymer ?
#
loop_
_entity_poly.entity_id
_entity_poly.type
_entity_poly.pdbx_seq_one_letter_code
_entity_poly.pdbx_strand_id
1 'polypeptide(L)'
;MSVDDYLDLYNYAKQLGDAQWQADLLTSLKNFKNMTEAEIREQKVREMWLRFDHINANLLELFDKLRTGGDDNQARAWRERVWELKLERISLAKELQDKYIHLRH
;
A
#
# COMPACT_ATOMS: atom_id res chain seq x y z
N MET A 1 -3.94 -15.10 1.89
CA MET A 1 -2.78 -14.67 1.08
C MET A 1 -1.79 -15.79 1.14
N SER A 2 -1.30 -16.23 0.00
CA SER A 2 -0.24 -17.22 -0.07
C SER A 2 1.12 -16.52 -0.06
N VAL A 3 2.19 -17.31 0.02
CA VAL A 3 3.56 -16.81 -0.13
C VAL A 3 3.77 -16.15 -1.50
N ASP A 4 3.00 -16.53 -2.52
CA ASP A 4 3.06 -15.93 -3.86
C ASP A 4 2.58 -14.47 -3.85
N ASP A 5 1.54 -14.14 -3.09
CA ASP A 5 1.04 -12.76 -2.99
C ASP A 5 2.12 -11.81 -2.43
N TYR A 6 2.93 -12.29 -1.47
CA TYR A 6 4.06 -11.52 -0.94
C TYR A 6 5.23 -11.41 -1.92
N LEU A 7 5.45 -12.44 -2.74
CA LEU A 7 6.48 -12.40 -3.78
C LEU A 7 6.12 -11.40 -4.88
N ASP A 8 4.85 -11.30 -5.26
CA ASP A 8 4.37 -10.31 -6.22
C ASP A 8 4.59 -8.87 -5.71
N LEU A 9 4.29 -8.64 -4.43
CA LEU A 9 4.50 -7.33 -3.80
C LEU A 9 5.97 -6.99 -3.64
N TYR A 10 6.81 -7.97 -3.33
CA TYR A 10 8.25 -7.78 -3.27
C TYR A 10 8.84 -7.41 -4.63
N ASN A 11 8.36 -8.05 -5.69
CA ASN A 11 8.73 -7.74 -7.07
C ASN A 11 8.22 -6.35 -7.50
N TYR A 12 7.04 -5.95 -7.03
CA TYR A 12 6.50 -4.61 -7.29
C TYR A 12 7.28 -3.52 -6.56
N ALA A 13 7.61 -3.71 -5.28
CA ALA A 13 8.49 -2.82 -4.52
C ALA A 13 9.87 -2.67 -5.20
N LYS A 14 10.38 -3.77 -5.76
CA LYS A 14 11.62 -3.77 -6.57
C LYS A 14 11.50 -2.87 -7.80
N GLN A 15 10.41 -2.95 -8.54
CA GLN A 15 10.17 -2.14 -9.74
C GLN A 15 10.08 -0.65 -9.42
N LEU A 16 9.58 -0.30 -8.24
CA LEU A 16 9.50 1.07 -7.76
C LEU A 16 10.82 1.60 -7.17
N GLY A 17 11.84 0.73 -7.02
CA GLY A 17 13.13 1.10 -6.42
C GLY A 17 13.08 1.34 -4.91
N ASP A 18 12.00 0.92 -4.26
CA ASP A 18 11.79 1.16 -2.83
C ASP A 18 12.46 0.05 -1.99
N ALA A 19 13.73 0.27 -1.69
CA ALA A 19 14.56 -0.67 -0.93
C ALA A 19 14.10 -0.82 0.53
N GLN A 20 13.48 0.21 1.10
CA GLN A 20 12.94 0.15 2.47
C GLN A 20 11.72 -0.77 2.49
N TRP A 21 10.82 -0.59 1.54
CA TRP A 21 9.63 -1.42 1.41
C TRP A 21 9.98 -2.89 1.12
N GLN A 22 11.02 -3.15 0.33
CA GLN A 22 11.55 -4.51 0.14
C GLN A 22 12.04 -5.15 1.44
N ALA A 23 12.80 -4.40 2.26
CA ALA A 23 13.32 -4.89 3.53
C ALA A 23 12.19 -5.21 4.53
N ASP A 24 11.14 -4.39 4.53
CA ASP A 24 9.96 -4.58 5.37
C ASP A 24 9.16 -5.82 4.94
N LEU A 25 8.99 -6.05 3.63
CA LEU A 25 8.35 -7.25 3.09
C LEU A 25 9.13 -8.54 3.42
N LEU A 26 10.46 -8.50 3.33
CA LEU A 26 11.33 -9.62 3.73
C LEU A 26 11.21 -9.96 5.22
N THR A 27 11.04 -8.93 6.06
CA THR A 27 10.87 -9.10 7.51
C THR A 27 9.50 -9.71 7.82
N SER A 28 8.44 -9.22 7.18
CA SER A 28 7.09 -9.79 7.31
C SER A 28 7.03 -11.25 6.85
N LEU A 29 7.67 -11.59 5.72
CA LEU A 29 7.77 -12.96 5.19
C LEU A 29 8.45 -13.92 6.18
N LYS A 30 9.50 -13.47 6.87
CA LYS A 30 10.18 -14.29 7.90
C LYS A 30 9.28 -14.54 9.11
N ASN A 31 8.50 -13.54 9.53
CA ASN A 31 7.62 -13.64 10.69
C ASN A 31 6.38 -14.51 10.40
N PHE A 32 5.89 -14.52 9.16
CA PHE A 32 4.73 -15.29 8.73
C PHE A 32 4.88 -16.81 8.96
N LYS A 33 6.11 -17.34 8.97
CA LYS A 33 6.39 -18.77 9.13
C LYS A 33 6.03 -19.34 10.51
N ASN A 34 5.89 -18.48 11.52
CA ASN A 34 5.72 -18.87 12.93
C ASN A 34 4.41 -18.35 13.56
N MET A 35 3.55 -17.69 12.78
CA MET A 35 2.35 -17.02 13.29
C MET A 35 1.12 -17.93 13.32
N THR A 36 0.29 -17.77 14.36
CA THR A 36 -1.06 -18.32 14.42
C THR A 36 -1.98 -17.61 13.43
N GLU A 37 -3.10 -18.23 13.09
CA GLU A 37 -4.04 -17.66 12.12
C GLU A 37 -4.66 -16.32 12.57
N ALA A 38 -4.78 -16.11 13.87
CA ALA A 38 -5.21 -14.83 14.44
C ALA A 38 -4.15 -13.74 14.24
N GLU A 39 -2.87 -14.05 14.49
CA GLU A 39 -1.75 -13.12 14.27
C GLU A 39 -1.57 -12.79 12.79
N ILE A 40 -1.79 -13.77 11.90
CA ILE A 40 -1.82 -13.56 10.44
C ILE A 40 -2.92 -12.58 10.05
N ARG A 41 -4.12 -12.71 10.63
CA ARG A 41 -5.24 -11.80 10.36
C ARG A 41 -4.94 -10.38 10.83
N GLU A 42 -4.41 -10.21 12.03
CA GLU A 42 -4.02 -8.89 12.53
C GLU A 42 -2.88 -8.27 11.70
N GLN A 43 -1.88 -9.07 11.34
CA GLN A 43 -0.77 -8.61 10.52
C GLN A 43 -1.26 -8.09 9.17
N LYS A 44 -2.23 -8.79 8.55
CA LYS A 44 -2.86 -8.33 7.31
C LYS A 44 -3.58 -6.99 7.47
N VAL A 45 -4.28 -6.77 8.58
CA VAL A 45 -4.93 -5.47 8.86
C VAL A 45 -3.88 -4.37 9.05
N ARG A 46 -2.79 -4.65 9.76
CA ARG A 46 -1.67 -3.71 9.93
C ARG A 46 -1.05 -3.32 8.58
N GLU A 47 -0.81 -4.28 7.71
CA GLU A 47 -0.25 -4.03 6.37
C GLU A 47 -1.17 -3.20 5.48
N MET A 48 -2.48 -3.41 5.59
CA MET A 48 -3.46 -2.60 4.88
C MET A 48 -3.44 -1.15 5.38
N TRP A 49 -3.28 -0.92 6.69
CA TRP A 49 -3.11 0.43 7.24
C TRP A 49 -1.82 1.10 6.76
N LEU A 50 -0.69 0.37 6.77
CA LEU A 50 0.59 0.90 6.27
C LEU A 50 0.51 1.34 4.81
N ARG A 51 -0.16 0.56 3.95
CA ARG A 51 -0.41 0.95 2.55
C ARG A 51 -1.29 2.18 2.45
N PHE A 52 -2.32 2.27 3.28
CA PHE A 52 -3.23 3.41 3.28
C PHE A 52 -2.47 4.70 3.63
N ASP A 53 -1.60 4.66 4.63
CA ASP A 53 -0.76 5.79 5.03
C ASP A 53 0.24 6.16 3.93
N HIS A 54 0.85 5.17 3.29
CA HIS A 54 1.77 5.41 2.18
C HIS A 54 1.07 6.08 0.98
N ILE A 55 -0.13 5.62 0.60
CA ILE A 55 -0.92 6.26 -0.45
C ILE A 55 -1.23 7.72 -0.09
N ASN A 56 -1.57 8.01 1.16
CA ASN A 56 -1.83 9.38 1.62
C ASN A 56 -0.57 10.26 1.53
N ALA A 57 0.60 9.74 1.92
CA ALA A 57 1.86 10.46 1.80
C ALA A 57 2.18 10.79 0.34
N ASN A 58 2.05 9.83 -0.56
CA ASN A 58 2.27 10.03 -1.99
C ASN A 58 1.29 11.04 -2.61
N LEU A 59 0.02 11.01 -2.18
CA LEU A 59 -0.97 12.01 -2.60
C LEU A 59 -0.58 13.42 -2.14
N LEU A 60 -0.13 13.59 -0.90
CA LEU A 60 0.35 14.88 -0.38
C LEU A 60 1.54 15.41 -1.20
N GLU A 61 2.52 14.56 -1.51
CA GLU A 61 3.65 14.94 -2.36
C GLU A 61 3.22 15.35 -3.77
N LEU A 62 2.30 14.60 -4.39
CA LEU A 62 1.81 14.92 -5.74
C LEU A 62 1.00 16.21 -5.76
N PHE A 63 0.21 16.49 -4.71
CA PHE A 63 -0.46 17.78 -4.58
C PHE A 63 0.52 18.93 -4.40
N ASP A 64 1.59 18.73 -3.64
CA ASP A 64 2.63 19.75 -3.52
C ASP A 64 3.33 20.00 -4.86
N LYS A 65 3.73 18.94 -5.59
CA LYS A 65 4.30 19.01 -6.95
C LYS A 65 3.37 19.76 -7.92
N LEU A 66 2.07 19.46 -7.88
CA LEU A 66 1.06 20.15 -8.70
C LEU A 66 0.91 21.64 -8.34
N ARG A 67 1.16 22.01 -7.08
CA ARG A 67 1.09 23.38 -6.58
C ARG A 67 2.35 24.19 -6.88
N THR A 68 3.53 23.58 -6.72
CA THR A 68 4.83 24.21 -6.98
C THR A 68 5.11 24.38 -8.48
N GLY A 69 4.37 23.66 -9.32
CA GLY A 69 4.44 23.75 -10.78
C GLY A 69 5.44 22.77 -11.40
N GLY A 70 5.10 22.31 -12.59
CA GLY A 70 5.90 21.48 -13.49
C GLY A 70 5.46 21.78 -14.93
N ASP A 71 6.15 21.23 -15.93
CA ASP A 71 5.68 21.41 -17.31
C ASP A 71 4.30 20.74 -17.52
N ASP A 72 3.60 21.10 -18.61
CA ASP A 72 2.25 20.60 -18.89
C ASP A 72 2.15 19.07 -19.04
N ASN A 73 3.22 18.38 -19.42
CA ASN A 73 3.29 16.92 -19.45
C ASN A 73 3.48 16.34 -18.05
N GLN A 74 4.38 16.92 -17.25
CA GLN A 74 4.57 16.52 -15.85
C GLN A 74 3.30 16.70 -15.02
N ALA A 75 2.65 17.86 -15.17
CA ALA A 75 1.38 18.14 -14.51
C ALA A 75 0.27 17.17 -14.93
N ARG A 76 0.24 16.73 -16.19
CA ARG A 76 -0.69 15.69 -16.66
C ARG A 76 -0.39 14.34 -16.01
N ALA A 77 0.86 13.90 -16.03
CA ALA A 77 1.27 12.64 -15.42
C ALA A 77 0.98 12.61 -13.90
N TRP A 78 1.22 13.70 -13.19
CA TRP A 78 0.89 13.79 -11.76
C TRP A 78 -0.61 13.71 -11.49
N ARG A 79 -1.45 14.34 -12.33
CA ARG A 79 -2.92 14.24 -12.18
C ARG A 79 -3.41 12.82 -12.41
N GLU A 80 -2.87 12.13 -13.41
CA GLU A 80 -3.17 10.72 -13.67
C GLU A 80 -2.78 9.85 -12.47
N ARG A 81 -1.57 10.05 -11.94
CA ARG A 81 -1.11 9.31 -10.75
C ARG A 81 -1.97 9.60 -9.50
N VAL A 82 -2.41 10.84 -9.31
CA VAL A 82 -3.35 11.20 -8.24
C VAL A 82 -4.67 10.44 -8.39
N TRP A 83 -5.18 10.28 -9.61
CA TRP A 83 -6.41 9.55 -9.87
C TRP A 83 -6.27 8.07 -9.51
N GLU A 84 -5.20 7.42 -9.98
CA GLU A 84 -4.90 6.01 -9.65
C GLU A 84 -4.82 5.79 -8.14
N LEU A 85 -4.04 6.63 -7.44
CA LEU A 85 -3.87 6.52 -5.99
C LEU A 85 -5.17 6.75 -5.22
N LYS A 86 -6.06 7.63 -5.70
CA LYS A 86 -7.40 7.81 -5.11
C LYS A 86 -8.25 6.55 -5.25
N LEU A 87 -8.21 5.89 -6.42
CA LEU A 87 -8.94 4.63 -6.63
C LEU A 87 -8.39 3.52 -5.72
N GLU A 88 -7.08 3.39 -5.64
CA GLU A 88 -6.42 2.42 -4.75
C GLU A 88 -6.80 2.65 -3.29
N ARG A 89 -6.75 3.91 -2.83
CA ARG A 89 -7.16 4.31 -1.47
C ARG A 89 -8.61 3.93 -1.17
N ILE A 90 -9.53 4.14 -2.12
CA ILE A 90 -10.96 3.79 -1.95
C ILE A 90 -11.13 2.27 -1.86
N SER A 91 -10.45 1.50 -2.72
CA SER A 91 -10.50 0.03 -2.67
C SER A 91 -10.00 -0.48 -1.32
N LEU A 92 -8.84 0.02 -0.88
CA LEU A 92 -8.22 -0.38 0.38
C LEU A 92 -9.08 0.00 1.60
N ALA A 93 -9.72 1.17 1.57
CA ALA A 93 -10.66 1.59 2.62
C ALA A 93 -11.86 0.65 2.73
N LYS A 94 -12.42 0.21 1.60
CA LYS A 94 -13.52 -0.76 1.58
C LYS A 94 -13.10 -2.11 2.15
N GLU A 95 -11.93 -2.61 1.73
CA GLU A 95 -11.42 -3.88 2.26
C GLU A 95 -11.12 -3.82 3.78
N LEU A 96 -10.60 -2.68 4.26
CA LEU A 96 -10.43 -2.44 5.69
C LEU A 96 -11.79 -2.47 6.40
N GLN A 97 -12.78 -1.74 5.89
CA GLN A 97 -14.12 -1.69 6.47
C GLN A 97 -14.78 -3.07 6.54
N ASP A 98 -14.75 -3.85 5.46
CA ASP A 98 -15.33 -5.19 5.42
C ASP A 98 -14.69 -6.11 6.47
N LYS A 99 -13.36 -6.03 6.64
CA LYS A 99 -12.65 -6.78 7.68
C LYS A 99 -13.06 -6.40 9.09
N TYR A 100 -13.24 -5.11 9.37
CA TYR A 100 -13.72 -4.66 10.69
C TYR A 100 -15.17 -5.06 10.97
N ILE A 101 -16.04 -5.10 9.94
CA ILE A 101 -17.42 -5.57 10.08
C ILE A 101 -17.45 -7.07 10.40
N HIS A 102 -16.61 -7.87 9.74
CA HIS A 102 -16.56 -9.32 9.96
C HIS A 102 -15.83 -9.77 11.24
N LEU A 103 -15.12 -8.87 11.93
CA LEU A 103 -14.52 -9.14 13.25
C LEU A 103 -15.48 -8.90 14.42
N ARG A 104 -16.70 -8.40 14.16
CA ARG A 104 -17.70 -8.03 15.18
C ARG A 104 -18.81 -9.07 15.40
N HIS A 105 -18.68 -10.25 14.80
CA HIS A 105 -19.64 -11.36 14.88
C HIS A 105 -18.98 -12.66 15.35
#